data_AF-A0A7C4UQB2-F1
#
_entry.id   AF-A0A7C4UQB2-F1
#
_cell.length_a   1.000
_cell.length_b   1.000
_cell.length_c   1.000
_cell.angle_alpha   90.00
_cell.angle_beta   90.00
_cell.angle_gamma   90.00
#
_symmetry.space_group_name_H-M   'P 1'
#
loop_
_entity.id
_entity.type
_entity.pdbx_description
1 polymer ?
#
loop_
_entity_poly.entity_id
_entity_poly.type
_entity_poly.pdbx_seq_one_letter_code
_entity_poly.pdbx_strand_id
1 'polypeptide(L)' 'MNKFLERLNSGEILVADGATGSNLQKMGLKPGKPPEDLIIDDPDTILKLASSFAEAGAD' A
#
# COMPACT_ATOMS: atom_id res chain seq x y z
N MET A 1 7.30 -15.45 -17.93
CA MET A 1 6.11 -16.10 -17.35
C MET A 1 5.59 -15.16 -16.25
N ASN A 2 4.27 -14.99 -16.10
CA ASN A 2 3.69 -13.96 -15.22
C ASN A 2 3.62 -14.50 -13.78
N LYS A 3 4.50 -14.03 -12.91
CA LYS A 3 4.62 -14.46 -11.51
C LYS A 3 3.31 -14.40 -10.73
N PHE A 4 2.49 -13.37 -10.97
CA PHE A 4 1.18 -13.25 -10.31
C PHE A 4 0.25 -14.41 -10.71
N LEU A 5 0.15 -14.70 -12.02
CA LEU A 5 -0.69 -15.80 -12.50
C LEU A 5 -0.16 -17.17 -12.10
N GLU A 6 1.16 -17.33 -11.99
CA GLU A 6 1.78 -18.56 -11.50
C GLU A 6 1.37 -18.87 -10.06
N ARG A 7 1.46 -17.88 -9.17
CA ARG A 7 1.04 -18.00 -7.76
C ARG A 7 -0.46 -18.27 -7.63
N LEU A 8 -1.28 -17.57 -8.42
CA LEU A 8 -2.73 -17.78 -8.39
C LEU A 8 -3.12 -19.20 -8.87
N ASN A 9 -2.49 -19.68 -9.94
CA ASN A 9 -2.76 -21.01 -10.50
C ASN A 9 -2.20 -22.16 -9.64
N SER A 10 -1.22 -21.90 -8.77
CA SER A 10 -0.72 -22.91 -7.81
C SER A 10 -1.65 -23.12 -6.61
N GLY A 11 -2.71 -22.31 -6.49
CA GLY A 11 -3.65 -22.33 -5.38
C GLY A 11 -3.18 -21.54 -4.16
N GLU A 12 -2.16 -20.69 -4.31
CA GLU A 12 -1.74 -19.79 -3.24
C GLU A 12 -2.83 -18.77 -2.90
N ILE A 13 -3.00 -18.49 -1.61
CA ILE A 13 -3.89 -17.42 -1.13
C ILE A 13 -3.08 -16.13 -1.14
N LEU A 14 -3.48 -15.17 -1.95
CA LEU A 14 -2.85 -13.86 -2.03
C LEU A 14 -3.64 -12.83 -1.19
N VAL A 15 -2.94 -12.07 -0.36
CA VAL A 15 -3.50 -11.04 0.52
C VAL A 15 -3.25 -9.67 -0.08
N ALA A 16 -4.31 -8.97 -0.44
CA ALA A 16 -4.22 -7.57 -0.87
C ALA A 16 -3.91 -6.63 0.30
N ASP A 17 -3.37 -5.47 -0.01
CA ASP A 17 -3.10 -4.43 0.97
C ASP A 17 -4.37 -3.79 1.56
N GLY A 18 -4.18 -2.92 2.55
CA GLY A 18 -5.26 -2.25 3.25
C GLY A 18 -5.60 -0.88 2.65
N ALA A 19 -6.60 -0.22 3.24
CA ALA A 19 -7.03 1.10 2.77
C ALA A 19 -5.93 2.18 2.88
N THR A 20 -5.48 2.74 1.76
CA THR A 20 -4.44 3.78 1.74
C THR A 20 -4.89 5.07 2.43
N GLY A 21 -6.04 5.63 2.06
CA GLY A 21 -6.46 6.96 2.51
C GLY A 21 -6.72 7.06 4.02
N SER A 22 -7.40 6.08 4.61
CA SER A 22 -7.67 6.08 6.06
C SER A 22 -6.40 5.86 6.89
N ASN A 23 -5.42 5.10 6.37
CA ASN A 23 -4.13 4.95 7.03
C ASN A 23 -3.25 6.20 6.88
N LEU A 24 -3.25 6.88 5.72
CA LEU A 24 -2.60 8.18 5.58
C LEU A 24 -3.19 9.24 6.52
N GLN A 25 -4.51 9.26 6.70
CA GLN A 25 -5.15 10.14 7.69
C GLN A 25 -4.66 9.86 9.11
N LYS A 26 -4.51 8.59 9.49
CA LYS A 26 -3.91 8.21 10.80
C LYS A 26 -2.43 8.62 10.91
N MET A 27 -1.71 8.67 9.79
CA MET A 27 -0.33 9.15 9.72
C MET A 27 -0.22 10.68 9.67
N GLY A 28 -1.34 11.40 9.68
CA GLY A 28 -1.37 12.87 9.77
C GLY A 28 -1.79 13.59 8.49
N LEU A 29 -2.23 12.88 7.44
CA LEU A 29 -2.80 13.50 6.24
C LEU A 29 -4.08 14.27 6.61
N LYS A 30 -4.06 15.58 6.35
CA LYS A 30 -5.18 16.46 6.68
C LYS A 30 -6.37 16.23 5.73
N PRO A 31 -7.62 16.36 6.23
CA PRO A 31 -8.80 16.36 5.36
C PRO A 31 -8.70 17.40 4.25
N GLY A 32 -9.11 17.02 3.03
CA GLY A 32 -9.07 17.90 1.86
C GLY A 32 -7.70 18.00 1.17
N LYS A 33 -6.64 17.37 1.69
CA LYS A 33 -5.37 17.23 0.96
C LYS A 33 -5.36 15.93 0.15
N PRO A 34 -5.11 15.96 -1.17
CA PRO A 34 -4.97 14.75 -1.97
C PRO A 34 -3.69 13.97 -1.57
N PRO A 35 -3.76 12.64 -1.40
CA PRO A 35 -2.57 11.81 -1.15
C PRO A 35 -1.47 11.97 -2.20
N GLU A 36 -1.82 12.29 -3.44
CA GLU A 36 -0.91 12.43 -4.57
C GLU A 36 0.12 13.54 -4.34
N ASP A 37 -0.21 14.58 -3.57
CA ASP A 37 0.74 15.63 -3.20
C ASP A 37 1.94 15.05 -2.44
N LEU A 38 1.73 14.01 -1.62
CA LEU A 38 2.82 13.36 -0.87
C LEU A 38 3.84 12.70 -1.78
N ILE A 39 3.48 12.33 -3.02
CA ILE A 39 4.43 11.75 -3.97
C ILE A 39 5.59 12.71 -4.25
N ILE A 40 5.32 14.02 -4.24
CA ILE A 40 6.31 15.07 -4.47
C ILE A 40 6.80 15.67 -3.15
N ASP A 41 5.87 15.96 -2.22
CA ASP A 41 6.18 16.69 -0.99
C ASP A 41 6.87 15.84 0.08
N ASP A 42 6.50 14.55 0.19
CA ASP A 42 6.95 13.63 1.23
C ASP A 42 6.78 12.15 0.82
N PRO A 43 7.59 11.68 -0.16
CA PRO A 43 7.45 10.32 -0.69
C PRO A 43 7.78 9.24 0.35
N ASP A 44 8.54 9.58 1.39
CA ASP A 44 8.92 8.65 2.46
C ASP A 44 7.68 8.20 3.25
N THR A 45 6.69 9.07 3.45
CA THR A 45 5.42 8.71 4.08
C THR A 45 4.66 7.66 3.26
N ILE A 46 4.66 7.78 1.93
CA ILE A 46 4.03 6.79 1.03
C ILE A 46 4.77 5.47 1.10
N LEU A 47 6.10 5.50 1.01
CA LEU A 47 6.94 4.30 1.09
C LEU A 47 6.72 3.58 2.42
N LYS A 48 6.74 4.31 3.53
CA LYS A 48 6.51 3.76 4.86
C LYS A 48 5.16 3.07 4.98
N LEU A 49 4.10 3.68 4.42
CA LEU A 49 2.77 3.06 4.43
C LEU A 49 2.75 1.77 3.62
N ALA A 50 3.25 1.79 2.38
CA ALA A 50 3.29 0.60 1.52
C ALA A 50 4.14 -0.53 2.14
N SER A 51 5.31 -0.19 2.70
CA SER A 51 6.16 -1.14 3.41
C SER A 51 5.44 -1.77 4.61
N SER A 52 4.64 -0.99 5.35
CA SER A 52 3.91 -1.54 6.49
C SER A 52 2.87 -2.59 6.10
N PHE A 53 2.28 -2.52 4.90
CA PHE A 53 1.38 -3.57 4.41
C PHE A 53 2.14 -4.83 4.03
N ALA A 54 3.28 -4.71 3.34
CA ALA A 54 4.12 -5.85 3.00
C ALA A 54 4.66 -6.54 4.28
N GLU A 55 5.10 -5.77 5.28
CA GLU A 55 5.53 -6.29 6.58
C GLU A 55 4.39 -7.00 7.34
N ALA A 56 3.14 -6.55 7.14
CA ALA A 56 1.96 -7.19 7.70
C ALA A 56 1.47 -8.44 6.91
N GLY A 57 2.12 -8.76 5.79
CA GLY A 57 1.84 -9.96 4.99
C GLY A 57 0.98 -9.72 3.74
N ALA A 58 0.85 -8.48 3.26
CA ALA A 58 0.31 -8.24 1.92
C ALA A 58 1.30 -8.72 0.84
N ASP A 59 0.76 -9.25 -0.26
CA ASP A 59 1.49 -9.92 -1.35
C ASP A 59 1.83 -9.06 -2.57
#